data_AF-A0A196PE75-F1
#
_entry.id   AF-A0A196PE75-F1
#
_cell.length_a   1.000
_cell.length_b   1.000
_cell.length_c   1.000
_cell.angle_alpha   90.00
_cell.angle_beta   90.00
_cell.angle_gamma   90.00
#
_symmetry.space_group_name_H-M   'P 1'
#
loop_
_entity.id
_entity.type
_entity.pdbx_description
1 polymer ?
#
loop_
_entity_poly.entity_id
_entity_poly.type
_entity_poly.pdbx_seq_one_letter_code
_entity_poly.pdbx_strand_id
1 'polypeptide(L)'
;MVHDLERLQNGMTDEWLRESLPEEWTGLDYLAPVPRPQTRITLRLDGDMVKWFRRMGPGYQKRINLVLRIYYQGLISGQFKAYPNDDTVPRLRLAALAELKYVDKKMAGIVEKLNRIGRGEE
;
A
#
# COMPACT_ATOMS: atom_id res chain seq x y z
N MET A 1 19.24 -8.89 33.70
CA MET A 1 17.99 -9.62 33.42
C MET A 1 16.94 -8.76 32.74
N VAL A 2 16.42 -7.68 33.35
CA VAL A 2 15.41 -6.80 32.69
C VAL A 2 16.01 -6.04 31.50
N HIS A 3 17.23 -5.50 31.64
CA HIS A 3 17.93 -4.80 30.56
C HIS A 3 18.35 -5.70 29.39
N ASP A 4 18.54 -7.00 29.61
CA ASP A 4 18.89 -7.95 28.55
C ASP A 4 17.64 -8.27 27.71
N LEU A 5 16.47 -8.31 28.35
CA LEU A 5 15.17 -8.49 27.70
C LEU A 5 14.78 -7.24 26.89
N GLU A 6 15.01 -6.04 27.43
CA GLU A 6 14.81 -4.78 26.71
C GLU A 6 15.74 -4.67 25.49
N ARG A 7 17.02 -5.05 25.61
CA ARG A 7 17.95 -5.07 24.47
C ARG A 7 17.50 -6.04 23.38
N LEU A 8 17.02 -7.23 23.76
CA LEU A 8 16.50 -8.21 22.81
C LEU A 8 15.22 -7.69 22.11
N GLN A 9 14.27 -7.15 22.89
CA GLN A 9 13.04 -6.57 22.33
C GLN A 9 13.33 -5.39 21.41
N ASN A 10 14.25 -4.50 21.79
CA ASN A 10 14.64 -3.36 20.95
C ASN A 10 15.35 -3.83 19.67
N GLY A 11 16.22 -4.85 19.76
CA GLY A 11 16.89 -5.45 18.61
C GLY A 11 15.91 -6.09 17.63
N MET A 12 14.96 -6.89 18.14
CA MET A 12 13.90 -7.50 17.32
C MET A 12 12.96 -6.44 16.73
N THR A 13 12.66 -5.37 17.46
CA THR A 13 11.79 -4.28 16.99
C THR A 13 12.45 -3.49 15.86
N ASP A 14 13.74 -3.17 15.98
CA ASP A 14 14.50 -2.44 14.96
C ASP A 14 14.71 -3.29 13.70
N GLU A 15 15.06 -4.57 13.85
CA GLU A 15 15.17 -5.52 12.74
C GLU A 15 13.83 -5.70 12.02
N TRP A 16 12.73 -5.87 12.77
CA TRP A 16 11.39 -5.98 12.20
C TRP A 16 10.93 -4.68 11.52
N LEU A 17 11.18 -3.50 12.09
CA LEU A 17 10.80 -2.22 11.47
C LEU A 17 11.54 -1.99 10.16
N ARG A 18 12.84 -2.31 10.10
CA ARG A 18 13.65 -2.13 8.89
C ARG A 18 13.20 -3.04 7.76
N GLU A 19 12.84 -4.28 8.07
CA GLU A 19 12.36 -5.23 7.07
C GLU A 19 10.90 -5.02 6.68
N SER A 20 10.11 -4.37 7.53
CA SER A 20 8.67 -4.21 7.35
C SER A 20 8.26 -2.86 6.77
N LEU A 21 9.18 -1.96 6.44
CA LEU A 21 8.83 -0.72 5.75
C LEU A 21 9.16 -0.84 4.26
N PRO A 22 8.19 -0.66 3.35
CA PRO A 22 8.45 -0.67 1.92
C PRO A 22 9.42 0.44 1.55
N GLU A 23 10.33 0.15 0.61
CA GLU A 23 11.36 1.08 0.14
C GLU A 23 10.75 2.40 -0.34
N GLU A 24 9.54 2.36 -0.89
CA GLU A 24 8.82 3.50 -1.43
C GLU A 24 8.36 4.51 -0.36
N TRP A 25 8.41 4.17 0.93
CA TRP A 25 8.13 5.12 2.03
C TRP A 25 9.21 6.20 2.15
N THR A 26 10.46 5.88 1.79
CA THR A 26 11.64 6.76 1.96
C THR A 26 11.62 7.98 1.03
N GLY A 27 10.74 8.00 0.02
CA GLY A 27 10.66 9.03 -1.03
C GLY A 27 9.31 9.75 -1.11
N LEU A 28 8.48 9.69 -0.07
CA LEU A 28 7.07 10.11 -0.15
C LEU A 28 6.85 11.57 -0.55
N ASP A 29 7.81 12.46 -0.24
CA ASP A 29 7.79 13.86 -0.65
C ASP A 29 8.18 14.09 -2.13
N TYR A 30 8.89 13.14 -2.74
CA TYR A 30 9.40 13.22 -4.12
C TYR A 30 8.60 12.37 -5.11
N LEU A 31 7.80 11.43 -4.60
CA LEU A 31 6.89 10.64 -5.42
C LEU A 31 5.81 11.57 -6.00
N ALA A 32 5.81 11.73 -7.33
CA ALA A 32 4.67 12.26 -8.06
C ALA A 32 3.74 11.08 -8.41
N PRO A 33 2.73 10.76 -7.59
CA PRO A 33 1.89 9.60 -7.85
C PRO A 33 1.13 9.81 -9.16
N VAL A 34 1.18 8.81 -10.04
CA VAL A 34 0.32 8.75 -11.24
C VAL A 34 -1.14 8.93 -10.81
N PRO A 35 -1.86 9.92 -11.36
CA PRO A 35 -3.27 10.14 -11.04
C PRO A 35 -4.06 8.86 -11.34
N ARG A 36 -4.80 8.36 -10.36
CA ARG A 36 -5.74 7.25 -10.53
C ARG A 36 -7.15 7.72 -10.16
N PRO A 37 -8.21 7.09 -10.71
CA PRO A 37 -9.57 7.33 -10.28
C PRO A 37 -9.68 7.17 -8.76
N GLN A 38 -10.33 8.14 -8.11
CA GLN A 38 -10.51 8.14 -6.66
C GLN A 38 -12.00 7.94 -6.35
N THR A 39 -12.30 7.06 -5.41
CA THR A 39 -13.65 6.89 -4.88
C THR A 39 -13.79 7.73 -3.63
N ARG A 40 -14.79 8.62 -3.59
CA ARG A 40 -15.09 9.41 -2.40
C ARG A 40 -15.74 8.52 -1.34
N ILE A 41 -15.06 8.35 -0.22
CA ILE A 41 -15.58 7.62 0.95
C ILE A 41 -15.57 8.53 2.18
N THR A 42 -16.45 8.24 3.14
CA THR A 42 -16.42 8.87 4.47
C THR A 42 -15.67 7.95 5.41
N LEU A 43 -14.47 8.35 5.84
CA LEU A 43 -13.63 7.60 6.77
C LEU A 43 -13.30 8.48 7.98
N ARG A 44 -13.34 7.89 9.18
CA ARG A 44 -12.85 8.53 10.41
C ARG A 44 -11.38 8.20 10.58
N LEU A 45 -10.56 9.24 10.78
CA LEU A 45 -9.13 9.14 11.07
C LEU A 45 -8.87 9.82 12.42
N ASP A 46 -7.79 9.42 13.10
CA ASP A 46 -7.41 10.02 14.37
C ASP A 46 -7.09 11.52 14.22
N GLY A 47 -7.55 12.31 15.19
CA GLY A 47 -7.51 13.76 15.08
C GLY A 47 -6.09 14.35 15.10
N ASP A 48 -5.18 13.72 15.84
CA ASP A 48 -3.76 14.05 15.92
C ASP A 48 -3.03 13.72 14.61
N MET A 49 -3.29 12.55 14.02
CA MET A 49 -2.81 12.15 12.70
C MET A 49 -3.21 13.18 11.64
N VAL A 50 -4.50 13.56 11.61
CA VAL A 50 -4.99 14.57 10.66
C VAL A 50 -4.32 15.93 10.89
N LYS A 51 -4.13 16.35 12.14
CA LYS A 51 -3.40 17.59 12.47
C LYS A 51 -1.96 17.54 11.97
N TRP A 52 -1.26 16.42 12.15
CA TRP A 52 0.10 16.21 11.68
C TRP A 52 0.18 16.30 10.14
N PHE A 53 -0.69 15.58 9.43
CA PHE A 53 -0.76 15.63 7.97
C PHE A 53 -1.07 17.03 7.44
N ARG A 54 -1.94 17.79 8.11
CA ARG A 54 -2.25 19.19 7.74
C ARG A 54 -1.07 20.13 7.91
N ARG A 55 -0.19 19.91 8.90
CA ARG A 55 1.01 20.72 9.12
C ARG A 55 2.03 20.60 7.98
N MET A 56 2.02 19.48 7.26
CA MET A 56 2.86 19.29 6.07
C MET A 56 2.39 20.08 4.84
N GLY A 57 1.28 20.83 4.95
CA GLY A 57 0.82 21.76 3.93
C GLY A 57 -0.31 21.24 3.04
N PRO A 58 -0.59 21.93 1.92
CA PRO A 58 -1.71 21.61 1.04
C PRO A 58 -1.53 20.22 0.40
N GLY A 59 -2.65 19.54 0.12
CA GLY A 59 -2.62 18.21 -0.48
C GLY A 59 -2.42 17.06 0.51
N TYR A 60 -2.57 17.30 1.81
CA TYR A 60 -2.46 16.28 2.87
C TYR A 60 -3.32 15.02 2.61
N GLN A 61 -4.49 15.16 1.99
CA GLN A 61 -5.33 14.02 1.59
C GLN A 61 -4.64 13.13 0.55
N LYS A 62 -3.90 13.71 -0.41
CA LYS A 62 -3.13 12.94 -1.40
C LYS A 62 -1.99 12.18 -0.73
N ARG A 63 -1.33 12.78 0.28
CA ARG A 63 -0.29 12.11 1.08
C ARG A 63 -0.85 10.92 1.86
N ILE A 64 -2.00 11.10 2.53
CA ILE A 64 -2.71 9.99 3.21
C ILE A 64 -3.00 8.86 2.22
N ASN A 65 -3.52 9.20 1.04
CA ASN A 65 -3.85 8.21 0.02
C ASN A 65 -2.60 7.50 -0.54
N LEU A 66 -1.45 8.20 -0.64
CA LEU A 66 -0.17 7.63 -1.04
C LEU A 66 0.35 6.63 0.00
N VAL A 67 0.33 6.99 1.29
CA VAL A 67 0.74 6.08 2.39
C VAL A 67 -0.10 4.81 2.37
N LEU A 68 -1.43 4.94 2.30
CA LEU A 68 -2.34 3.80 2.24
C LEU A 68 -2.08 2.93 1.01
N ARG A 69 -1.74 3.54 -0.14
CA ARG A 69 -1.38 2.81 -1.35
C ARG A 69 -0.10 2.02 -1.19
N ILE A 70 0.96 2.61 -0.63
CA ILE A 70 2.23 1.89 -0.49
C ILE A 70 2.06 0.74 0.51
N TYR A 71 1.34 0.97 1.61
CA TYR A 71 0.97 -0.09 2.55
C TYR A 71 0.19 -1.22 1.85
N TYR A 72 -0.84 -0.87 1.06
CA TYR A 72 -1.56 -1.85 0.26
C TYR A 72 -0.61 -2.60 -0.67
N GLN A 73 0.19 -1.93 -1.49
CA GLN A 73 1.08 -2.57 -2.46
C GLN A 73 2.09 -3.52 -1.81
N GLY A 74 2.73 -3.11 -0.72
CA GLY A 74 3.67 -3.98 -0.01
C GLY A 74 2.99 -5.22 0.57
N LEU A 75 1.71 -5.13 0.99
CA LEU A 75 0.96 -6.30 1.50
C LEU A 75 0.71 -7.33 0.40
N ILE A 76 0.44 -6.87 -0.82
CA ILE A 76 0.18 -7.74 -1.97
C ILE A 76 1.45 -8.37 -2.49
N SER A 77 2.53 -7.60 -2.55
CA SER A 77 3.85 -8.09 -2.97
C SER A 77 4.44 -9.07 -1.96
N GLY A 78 3.89 -9.13 -0.74
CA GLY A 78 4.40 -9.97 0.33
C GLY A 78 5.69 -9.42 0.95
N GLN A 79 5.96 -8.13 0.77
CA GLN A 79 7.12 -7.45 1.35
C GLN A 79 6.98 -7.17 2.85
N PHE A 80 5.75 -7.18 3.39
CA PHE A 80 5.55 -7.08 4.83
C PHE A 80 5.60 -8.44 5.51
N LYS A 81 6.47 -8.59 6.51
CA LYS A 81 6.34 -9.62 7.54
C LYS A 81 5.29 -9.16 8.54
N ALA A 82 4.07 -9.69 8.45
CA ALA A 82 3.05 -9.43 9.46
C ALA A 82 3.52 -9.87 10.85
N TYR A 83 2.88 -9.36 11.92
CA TYR A 83 3.17 -9.77 13.29
C TYR A 83 3.17 -11.31 13.38
N PRO A 84 4.07 -11.95 14.15
CA PRO A 84 4.22 -13.42 14.18
C PRO A 84 2.94 -14.22 14.47
N ASN A 85 1.91 -13.57 15.04
CA ASN A 85 0.62 -14.17 15.38
C ASN A 85 -0.58 -13.47 14.72
N ASP A 86 -0.37 -12.50 13.82
CA ASP A 86 -1.44 -11.76 13.17
C ASP A 86 -1.50 -12.09 11.67
N ASP A 87 -2.19 -13.18 11.35
CA ASP A 87 -2.51 -13.56 9.97
C ASP A 87 -3.69 -12.71 9.45
N THR A 88 -3.52 -11.39 9.39
CA THR A 88 -4.40 -10.48 8.62
C THR A 88 -4.12 -10.56 7.12
N VAL A 89 -2.95 -11.07 6.77
CA VAL A 89 -2.44 -11.26 5.41
C VAL A 89 -3.36 -12.12 4.54
N PRO A 90 -3.97 -13.23 4.98
CA PRO A 90 -4.82 -14.06 4.12
C PRO A 90 -6.02 -13.30 3.56
N ARG A 91 -6.74 -12.51 4.37
CA ARG A 91 -7.92 -11.75 3.92
C ARG A 91 -7.57 -10.61 2.97
N LEU A 92 -6.56 -9.83 3.34
CA LEU A 92 -6.11 -8.69 2.53
C LEU A 92 -5.44 -9.18 1.23
N ARG A 93 -4.68 -10.28 1.29
CA ARG A 93 -4.07 -10.94 0.13
C ARG A 93 -5.12 -11.60 -0.77
N LEU A 94 -6.15 -12.25 -0.23
CA LEU A 94 -7.28 -12.76 -1.02
C LEU A 94 -8.00 -11.64 -1.77
N ALA A 95 -8.33 -10.54 -1.08
CA ALA A 95 -8.97 -9.38 -1.69
C ALA A 95 -8.06 -8.72 -2.74
N ALA A 96 -6.77 -8.55 -2.44
CA ALA A 96 -5.80 -8.00 -3.35
C ALA A 96 -5.52 -8.87 -4.58
N LEU A 97 -5.39 -10.19 -4.39
CA LEU A 97 -5.23 -11.14 -5.49
C LEU A 97 -6.48 -11.16 -6.38
N ALA A 98 -7.68 -11.00 -5.80
CA ALA A 98 -8.90 -10.86 -6.58
C ALA A 98 -8.88 -9.57 -7.43
N GLU A 99 -8.44 -8.45 -6.86
CA GLU A 99 -8.26 -7.18 -7.59
C GLU A 99 -7.20 -7.27 -8.68
N LEU A 100 -6.02 -7.86 -8.40
CA LEU A 100 -4.99 -8.06 -9.43
C LEU A 100 -5.49 -8.94 -10.58
N LYS A 101 -6.14 -10.07 -10.26
CA LYS A 101 -6.76 -10.93 -11.27
C LYS A 101 -7.83 -10.19 -12.09
N TYR A 102 -8.60 -9.32 -11.45
CA TYR A 102 -9.58 -8.48 -12.13
C TYR A 102 -8.91 -7.47 -13.09
N VAL A 103 -7.85 -6.79 -12.64
CA VAL A 103 -7.08 -5.85 -13.46
C VAL A 103 -6.43 -6.57 -14.64
N ASP A 104 -5.79 -7.72 -14.42
CA ASP A 104 -5.16 -8.52 -15.48
C ASP A 104 -6.18 -8.97 -16.52
N LYS A 105 -7.33 -9.47 -16.08
CA LYS A 105 -8.42 -9.87 -16.98
C LYS A 105 -8.97 -8.68 -17.78
N LYS A 106 -9.12 -7.53 -17.14
CA LYS A 106 -9.56 -6.28 -17.80
C LYS A 106 -8.54 -5.81 -18.83
N MET A 107 -7.25 -5.87 -18.50
CA MET A 107 -6.16 -5.52 -19.42
C MET A 107 -6.09 -6.46 -20.61
N ALA A 108 -6.22 -7.78 -20.39
CA ALA A 108 -6.27 -8.77 -21.46
C ALA A 108 -7.40 -8.48 -22.47
N GLY A 109 -8.61 -8.17 -21.98
CA GLY A 109 -9.74 -7.81 -22.84
C GLY A 109 -9.55 -6.49 -23.60
N ILE A 110 -8.84 -5.52 -23.01
CA ILE A 110 -8.46 -4.28 -23.71
C ILE A 110 -7.45 -4.57 -24.82
N VAL A 111 -6.41 -5.35 -24.53
CA VAL A 111 -5.39 -5.75 -25.51
C VAL A 111 -6.02 -6.53 -26.66
N GLU A 112 -6.95 -7.44 -26.37
CA GLU A 112 -7.67 -8.20 -27.39
C GLU A 112 -8.53 -7.31 -28.29
N LYS A 113 -9.28 -6.36 -27.69
CA LYS A 113 -10.03 -5.35 -28.47
C LYS A 113 -9.11 -4.50 -29.35
N LEU A 114 -7.98 -4.05 -28.83
CA LEU A 114 -7.00 -3.27 -29.61
C LEU A 114 -6.40 -4.10 -30.75
N ASN A 115 -6.08 -5.37 -30.51
CA ASN A 115 -5.60 -6.29 -31.54
C ASN A 115 -6.66 -6.63 -32.59
N ARG A 116 -7.95 -6.57 -32.24
CA ARG A 116 -9.07 -6.78 -33.17
C ARG A 116 -9.29 -5.54 -34.05
N ILE A 117 -9.22 -4.35 -33.46
CA ILE A 117 -9.25 -3.05 -34.16
C ILE A 117 -8.06 -2.94 -35.13
N GLY A 118 -6.86 -3.35 -34.71
CA GLY A 118 -5.66 -3.36 -35.57
C GLY A 118 -5.70 -4.41 -36.69
N ARG A 119 -6.57 -5.42 -36.59
CA ARG A 119 -6.78 -6.46 -37.62
C ARG A 119 -7.94 -6.16 -38.58
N GLY A 120 -8.68 -5.07 -38.38
CA GLY A 120 -9.81 -4.69 -39.23
C GLY A 120 -11.05 -5.58 -39.08
N GLU A 121 -11.18 -6.29 -37.96
CA GLU A 121 -12.34 -7.12 -37.65
C GLU A 121 -13.28 -6.33 -36.72
N GLU A 122 -14.45 -5.94 -37.21
CA GLU A 122 -15.54 -5.36 -36.38
C GLU A 122 -16.26 -6.44 -35.55
#